data_AF-A0A636GFX1-F1
#
_entry.id   AF-A0A636GFX1-F1
#
_cell.length_a   1.000
_cell.length_b   1.000
_cell.length_c   1.000
_cell.angle_alpha   90.00
_cell.angle_beta   90.00
_cell.angle_gamma   90.00
#
_symmetry.space_group_name_H-M   'P 1'
#
loop_
_entity.id
_entity.type
_entity.pdbx_description
1 polymer ?
#
loop_
_entity_poly.entity_id
_entity_poly.type
_entity_poly.pdbx_seq_one_letter_code
_entity_poly.pdbx_strand_id
1 'polypeptide(L)' 'MSKKEENIVRLTIDLSKPPVVTAEQKAQLEKLAAMPDDLIDYSDAPYKPDAVWMKAGKLSEPKKPVTLRKQKTQKIAR' A
#
# COMPACT_ATOMS: atom_id res chain seq x y z
N MET A 1 -0.51 2.82 -30.47
CA MET A 1 -1.15 3.13 -29.17
C MET A 1 -0.05 3.31 -28.12
N SER A 2 0.73 4.39 -28.20
CA SER A 2 1.76 4.66 -27.17
C SER A 2 1.10 5.42 -26.03
N LYS A 3 1.19 4.87 -24.82
CA LYS A 3 0.42 5.26 -23.65
C LYS A 3 1.09 6.46 -22.99
N LYS A 4 0.32 7.52 -22.78
CA LYS A 4 0.73 8.76 -22.13
C LYS A 4 1.37 8.51 -20.76
N GLU A 5 2.63 8.91 -20.61
CA GLU A 5 3.31 9.11 -19.33
C GLU A 5 2.98 10.52 -18.76
N GLU A 6 1.84 11.08 -19.15
CA GLU A 6 1.45 12.44 -18.82
C GLU A 6 0.94 12.46 -17.37
N ASN A 7 1.80 12.94 -16.45
CA ASN A 7 1.51 13.37 -15.08
C ASN A 7 1.90 12.41 -13.92
N ILE A 8 3.14 11.91 -13.90
CA ILE A 8 3.73 11.38 -12.67
C ILE A 8 4.82 12.34 -12.19
N VAL A 9 4.51 13.17 -11.19
CA VAL A 9 5.48 14.02 -10.51
C VAL A 9 6.26 13.16 -9.51
N ARG A 10 7.57 13.04 -9.71
CA ARG A 10 8.48 12.33 -8.80
C ARG A 10 9.21 13.35 -7.93
N LEU A 11 9.13 13.17 -6.62
CA LEU A 11 9.86 13.97 -5.64
C LEU A 11 10.92 13.08 -4.97
N THR A 12 12.18 13.50 -5.06
CA THR A 12 13.30 12.85 -4.38
C THR A 12 13.68 13.70 -3.17
N ILE A 13 13.71 13.09 -1.99
CA ILE A 13 14.08 13.76 -0.73
C ILE A 13 15.48 13.32 -0.36
N ASP A 14 16.38 14.29 -0.14
CA ASP A 14 17.71 14.04 0.40
C ASP A 14 17.62 13.93 1.93
N LEU A 15 17.89 12.74 2.46
CA LEU A 15 17.82 12.45 3.89
C LEU A 15 18.98 13.07 4.67
N SER A 16 20.07 13.45 3.99
CA SER A 16 21.22 14.11 4.63
C SER A 16 20.98 15.60 4.87
N LYS A 17 20.04 16.20 4.14
CA LYS A 17 19.64 17.61 4.23
C LYS A 17 18.11 17.72 4.12
N PRO A 18 17.39 17.44 5.22
CA PRO A 18 15.94 17.52 5.19
C PRO A 18 15.50 18.95 4.86
N PRO A 19 14.39 19.12 4.12
CA PRO A 19 13.86 20.43 3.81
C PRO A 19 13.52 21.18 5.11
N VAL A 20 13.92 22.44 5.18
CA VAL A 20 13.63 23.29 6.35
C VAL A 20 12.14 23.60 6.37
N VAL A 21 11.50 23.34 7.50
CA VAL A 21 10.08 23.61 7.71
C VAL A 21 9.84 25.12 7.64
N THR A 22 8.94 25.54 6.74
CA THR A 22 8.59 26.96 6.56
C THR A 22 7.84 27.49 7.79
N ALA A 23 7.81 28.82 7.98
CA ALA A 23 7.10 29.44 9.10
C ALA A 23 5.60 29.07 9.12
N GLU A 24 4.98 28.97 7.94
CA GLU A 24 3.58 28.56 7.79
C GLU A 24 3.36 27.10 8.24
N GLN A 25 4.27 26.19 7.86
CA GLN A 25 4.19 24.79 8.27
C GLN A 25 4.40 24.63 9.78
N LYS A 26 5.27 25.45 10.39
CA LYS A 26 5.44 25.47 11.85
C LYS A 26 4.17 25.95 12.57
N ALA A 27 3.54 27.03 12.09
CA ALA A 27 2.28 27.51 12.66
C ALA A 27 1.16 26.46 12.55
N GLN A 28 1.11 25.71 11.45
CA GLN A 28 0.18 24.58 11.31
C GLN A 28 0.48 23.45 12.31
N LEU A 29 1.76 23.10 12.49
CA LEU A 29 2.17 22.09 13.48
C LEU A 29 1.83 22.52 14.91
N GLU A 30 2.04 23.79 15.26
CA GLU A 30 1.67 24.33 16.58
C GLU A 30 0.16 24.28 16.80
N LYS A 31 -0.64 24.61 15.77
CA LYS A 31 -2.09 24.50 15.83
C LYS A 31 -2.55 23.04 16.01
N LEU A 32 -1.92 22.10 15.30
CA LEU A 32 -2.20 20.67 15.44
C LEU A 32 -1.78 20.15 16.82
N ALA A 33 -0.64 20.59 17.36
CA ALA A 33 -0.16 20.20 18.68
C ALA A 33 -1.05 20.72 19.82
N ALA A 34 -1.74 21.85 19.61
CA ALA A 34 -2.71 22.39 20.56
C ALA A 34 -4.09 21.70 20.46
N MET A 35 -4.33 20.86 19.46
CA MET A 35 -5.59 20.15 19.28
C MET A 35 -5.63 18.93 20.23
N PRO A 36 -6.67 18.78 21.07
CA PRO A 36 -6.77 17.63 21.97
C PRO A 36 -7.04 16.33 21.20
N ASP A 37 -6.38 15.25 21.64
CA ASP A 37 -6.55 13.90 21.09
C ASP A 37 -7.97 13.36 21.26
N ASP A 38 -8.73 13.87 22.24
CA ASP A 38 -10.14 13.50 22.48
C ASP A 38 -11.08 13.86 21.31
N LEU A 39 -10.64 14.74 20.40
CA LEU A 39 -11.37 15.05 19.16
C LEU A 39 -11.18 14.00 18.07
N ILE A 40 -10.30 13.01 18.27
CA ILE A 40 -10.12 11.91 17.34
C ILE A 40 -11.29 10.94 17.53
N ASP A 41 -12.15 10.86 16.52
CA ASP A 41 -13.27 9.91 16.50
C ASP A 41 -12.77 8.49 16.21
N TYR A 42 -12.84 7.63 17.24
CA TYR A 42 -12.52 6.20 17.15
C TYR A 42 -13.76 5.30 17.03
N SER A 43 -14.95 5.86 16.83
CA SER A 43 -16.21 5.09 16.81
C SER A 43 -16.29 4.06 15.68
N ASP A 44 -15.69 4.35 14.52
CA ASP A 44 -15.57 3.42 13.40
C ASP A 44 -14.46 2.37 13.61
N ALA A 45 -13.51 2.64 14.50
CA ALA A 45 -12.42 1.72 14.74
C ALA A 45 -12.91 0.52 15.57
N PRO A 46 -12.69 -0.72 15.12
CA PRO A 46 -13.00 -1.88 15.93
C PRO A 46 -12.16 -1.87 17.21
N TYR A 47 -12.74 -2.28 18.34
CA TYR A 47 -12.03 -2.43 19.61
C TYR A 47 -10.80 -3.31 19.42
N LYS A 48 -9.62 -2.76 19.69
CA LYS A 48 -8.35 -3.48 19.69
C LYS A 48 -7.98 -3.73 21.15
N PRO A 49 -7.95 -5.00 21.64
CA PRO A 49 -7.24 -5.28 22.88
C PRO A 49 -5.76 -4.84 22.70
N ASP A 50 -5.04 -4.63 23.81
CA ASP A 50 -3.58 -4.39 23.84
C ASP A 50 -2.82 -5.59 23.24
N ALA A 51 -2.99 -5.79 21.94
CA ALA A 51 -2.50 -6.94 21.22
C ALA A 51 -1.17 -6.55 20.61
N VAL A 52 -0.13 -7.12 21.21
CA VAL A 52 1.21 -7.24 20.64
C VAL A 52 1.06 -7.76 19.21
N TRP A 53 1.30 -6.91 18.21
CA TRP A 53 1.80 -7.25 16.87
C TRP A 53 1.73 -8.74 16.49
N MET A 54 0.56 -9.38 16.38
CA MET A 54 0.51 -10.83 16.14
C MET A 54 0.93 -11.07 14.70
N LYS A 55 2.00 -11.85 14.49
CA LYS A 55 2.39 -12.25 13.15
C LYS A 55 1.23 -12.99 12.49
N ALA A 56 0.87 -12.57 11.28
CA ALA A 56 -0.11 -13.28 10.47
C ALA A 56 0.27 -14.77 10.43
N GLY A 57 -0.70 -15.64 10.70
CA GLY A 57 -0.51 -17.09 10.64
C GLY A 57 0.02 -17.54 9.28
N LYS A 58 0.60 -18.74 9.22
CA LYS A 58 1.17 -19.29 7.98
C LYS A 58 0.10 -19.29 6.89
N LEU A 59 0.27 -18.45 5.88
CA LEU A 59 -0.61 -18.39 4.72
C LEU A 59 -0.55 -19.74 3.98
N SER A 60 -1.69 -20.22 3.49
CA SER A 60 -1.73 -21.45 2.70
C SER A 60 -0.90 -21.29 1.43
N GLU A 61 -0.25 -22.38 1.02
CA GLU A 61 0.60 -22.36 -0.16
C GLU A 61 -0.21 -22.00 -1.41
N PRO A 62 0.31 -21.14 -2.29
CA PRO A 62 -0.39 -20.78 -3.51
C PRO A 62 -0.63 -22.03 -4.36
N LYS A 63 -1.88 -22.20 -4.83
CA LYS A 63 -2.23 -23.32 -5.71
C LYS A 63 -1.44 -23.24 -7.00
N LYS A 64 -0.78 -24.34 -7.37
CA LYS A 64 -0.06 -24.47 -8.65
C LYS A 64 -1.09 -24.58 -9.80
N PRO A 65 -0.99 -23.76 -10.87
CA PRO A 65 -1.83 -23.94 -12.04
C PRO A 65 -1.47 -25.24 -12.77
N VAL A 66 -2.50 -26.03 -13.12
CA VAL A 66 -2.33 -27.24 -13.95
C VAL A 66 -2.68 -26.89 -15.39
N THR A 67 -1.70 -27.00 -16.29
CA THR A 67 -1.91 -26.83 -17.74
C THR A 67 -2.08 -28.19 -18.41
N LEU A 68 -3.26 -28.45 -18.99
CA LEU A 68 -3.51 -29.66 -19.78
C LEU A 68 -3.14 -29.41 -21.25
N ARG A 69 -2.22 -30.21 -21.79
CA ARG A 69 -1.86 -30.19 -23.22
C ARG A 69 -2.71 -31.22 -23.98
N LYS A 70 -3.70 -30.76 -24.76
CA LYS A 70 -4.46 -31.63 -25.67
C LYS A 70 -3.65 -31.89 -26.94
N GLN A 71 -3.28 -33.15 -27.18
CA GLN A 71 -2.70 -33.57 -28.47
C GLN A 71 -3.85 -33.79 -29.46
N LYS A 72 -3.82 -33.12 -30.62
CA LYS A 72 -4.75 -33.41 -31.72
C LYS A 72 -4.20 -34.58 -32.53
N THR A 73 -4.88 -35.72 -32.47
CA THR A 73 -4.59 -36.88 -33.32
C THR A 73 -5.13 -36.60 -34.73
N GLN A 74 -4.26 -36.38 -35.71
CA GLN A 74 -4.67 -36.37 -37.13
C GLN A 74 -4.75 -37.82 -37.62
N LYS A 75 -5.96 -38.26 -37.96
CA LYS A 75 -6.15 -39.55 -38.64
C LYS A 75 -5.74 -39.39 -40.10
N ILE A 76 -4.71 -40.11 -40.52
CA ILE A 76 -4.32 -40.26 -41.92
C ILE A 76 -5.30 -41.26 -42.55
N ALA A 77 -6.09 -40.80 -43.52
CA ALA A 77 -6.94 -41.66 -44.35
C ALA A 77 -6.07 -42.36 -45.41
N ARG A 78 -6.30 -43.68 -45.59
CA ARG A 78 -5.72 -44.51 -46.65
C ARG A 78 -6.58 -44.43 -47.90
#